data_AF-A0A922YVU3-F1
#
_entry.id   AF-A0A922YVU3-F1
#
_cell.length_a   1.000
_cell.length_b   1.000
_cell.length_c   1.000
_cell.angle_alpha   90.00
_cell.angle_beta   90.00
_cell.angle_gamma   90.00
#
_symmetry.space_group_name_H-M   'P 1'
#
loop_
_entity.id
_entity.type
_entity.pdbx_description
1 polymer ?
#
loop_
_entity_poly.entity_id
_entity_poly.type
_entity_poly.pdbx_seq_one_letter_code
_entity_poly.pdbx_strand_id
1 'polypeptide(L)'
;MKLPSTATRLALAMVVLLGSTALVLHAEADPDPLGEYTGGKGTVFATGRQAFSFGLANLTDAEQTRFVIGNSFFKRNWVESPASTTARDGLGPHFIARSCAGCHGMDGRGAPPDWKRTIGPEPDNTVALLIRLSVAGTPDAHAGVKPEPVYGDQFNNAAIQGVKPEGHVEIRSEPLHGRFADGTRYTLHKPIYRLSL
;
A
#
# COMPACT_ATOMS: atom_id res chain seq x y z
N MET A 1 17.27 -79.25 36.80
CA MET A 1 16.06 -79.10 37.63
C MET A 1 15.33 -77.82 37.21
N LYS A 2 14.07 -78.00 36.77
CA LYS A 2 12.93 -77.09 36.48
C LYS A 2 13.10 -75.54 36.63
N LEU A 3 12.70 -74.85 35.55
CA LEU A 3 12.29 -73.43 35.34
C LEU A 3 11.18 -72.97 36.34
N PRO A 4 10.92 -71.65 36.60
CA PRO A 4 10.48 -70.63 35.60
C PRO A 4 10.98 -69.18 35.83
N SER A 5 11.11 -68.24 34.88
CA SER A 5 10.48 -67.89 33.59
C SER A 5 9.25 -66.96 33.59
N THR A 6 8.83 -66.36 34.71
CA THR A 6 7.64 -65.47 34.71
C THR A 6 7.77 -64.17 35.49
N ALA A 7 8.64 -64.09 36.50
CA ALA A 7 8.70 -62.89 37.37
C ALA A 7 9.33 -61.65 36.70
N THR A 8 10.32 -61.82 35.82
CA THR A 8 11.03 -60.69 35.19
C THR A 8 10.26 -60.06 34.02
N ARG A 9 9.23 -60.72 33.49
CA ARG A 9 8.44 -60.20 32.36
C ARG A 9 7.23 -59.37 32.81
N LEU A 10 6.76 -59.51 34.06
CA LEU A 10 5.66 -58.68 34.57
C LEU A 10 6.13 -57.31 35.11
N ALA A 11 7.36 -57.19 35.60
CA ALA A 11 7.88 -55.91 36.11
C ALA A 11 8.09 -54.87 34.99
N LEU A 12 8.40 -55.30 33.77
CA LEU A 12 8.57 -54.39 32.62
C LEU A 12 7.22 -53.99 31.99
N ALA A 13 6.16 -54.78 32.18
CA ALA A 13 4.84 -54.47 31.66
C ALA A 13 4.07 -53.44 32.52
N MET A 14 4.38 -53.32 33.82
CA MET A 14 3.77 -52.30 34.70
C MET A 14 4.51 -50.94 34.71
N VAL A 15 5.75 -50.85 34.25
CA VAL A 15 6.45 -49.55 34.11
C VAL A 15 6.12 -48.87 32.79
N VAL A 16 5.76 -49.63 31.75
CA VAL A 16 5.36 -49.06 30.45
C VAL A 16 3.93 -48.48 30.47
N LEU A 17 3.10 -48.83 31.47
CA LEU A 17 1.74 -48.27 31.62
C LEU A 17 1.60 -47.01 32.49
N LEU A 18 2.69 -46.51 33.09
CA LEU A 18 2.70 -45.24 33.83
C LEU A 18 3.44 -44.10 33.10
N GLY A 19 3.93 -44.37 31.89
CA GLY A 19 4.63 -43.41 31.03
C GLY A 19 3.74 -42.81 29.94
N SER A 20 2.41 -42.82 30.09
CA SER A 20 1.54 -41.92 29.32
C SER A 20 1.77 -40.50 29.82
N THR A 21 2.89 -39.92 29.40
CA THR A 21 3.00 -38.47 29.30
C THR A 21 1.84 -38.04 28.42
N ALA A 22 0.78 -37.56 29.06
CA ALA A 22 -0.21 -36.76 28.37
C ALA A 22 0.62 -35.65 27.73
N LEU A 23 0.83 -35.75 26.42
CA LEU A 23 1.25 -34.63 25.61
C LEU A 23 0.06 -33.67 25.66
N VAL A 24 -0.04 -32.94 26.77
CA VAL A 24 -0.98 -31.84 26.88
C VAL A 24 -0.48 -30.86 25.86
N LEU A 25 -1.12 -30.87 24.68
CA LEU A 25 -1.06 -29.81 23.70
C LEU A 25 -1.52 -28.56 24.46
N HIS A 26 -0.57 -27.90 25.13
CA HIS A 26 -0.79 -26.55 25.61
C HIS A 26 -0.87 -25.73 24.34
N ALA A 27 -2.09 -25.44 23.92
CA ALA A 27 -2.32 -24.34 23.02
C ALA A 27 -1.66 -23.14 23.70
N GLU A 28 -0.55 -22.66 23.11
CA GLU A 28 0.10 -21.46 23.57
C GLU A 28 -0.98 -20.37 23.58
N ALA A 29 -1.15 -19.71 24.73
CA ALA A 29 -2.20 -18.71 24.87
C ALA A 29 -2.00 -17.67 23.76
N ASP A 30 -3.04 -17.45 22.96
CA ASP A 30 -2.98 -16.45 21.90
C ASP A 30 -2.61 -15.10 22.52
N PRO A 31 -1.47 -14.50 22.16
CA PRO A 31 -1.08 -13.20 22.70
C PRO A 31 -2.02 -12.08 22.26
N ASP A 32 -2.91 -12.35 21.29
CA ASP A 32 -3.92 -11.43 20.78
C ASP A 32 -5.30 -12.12 20.60
N PRO A 33 -5.96 -12.50 21.70
CA PRO A 33 -7.21 -13.27 21.64
C PRO A 33 -8.38 -12.50 21.00
N LEU A 34 -8.25 -11.18 20.85
CA LEU A 34 -9.25 -10.30 20.24
C LEU A 34 -8.88 -9.87 18.81
N GLY A 35 -7.69 -10.23 18.30
CA GLY A 35 -7.23 -9.82 16.97
C GLY A 35 -6.94 -8.32 16.83
N GLU A 36 -6.62 -7.64 17.93
CA GLU A 36 -6.37 -6.19 17.97
C GLU A 36 -5.01 -5.80 17.37
N TYR A 37 -4.02 -6.71 17.39
CA TYR A 37 -2.68 -6.51 16.85
C TYR A 37 -2.61 -6.82 15.34
N THR A 38 -3.34 -6.06 14.54
CA THR A 38 -3.38 -6.20 13.06
C THR A 38 -2.00 -6.12 12.37
N GLY A 39 -1.01 -5.50 13.01
CA GLY A 39 0.39 -5.45 12.59
C GLY A 39 1.35 -6.26 13.47
N GLY A 40 0.83 -7.20 14.28
CA GLY A 40 1.58 -7.93 15.30
C GLY A 40 2.24 -6.99 16.31
N LYS A 41 3.48 -7.29 16.72
CA LYS A 41 4.28 -6.43 17.63
C LYS A 41 4.54 -5.02 17.10
N GLY A 42 4.36 -4.79 15.79
CA GLY A 42 4.52 -3.48 15.17
C GLY A 42 3.27 -2.60 15.24
N THR A 43 2.16 -3.10 15.77
CA THR A 43 0.88 -2.38 15.85
C THR A 43 1.02 -1.08 16.64
N VAL A 44 0.65 0.03 16.00
CA VAL A 44 0.50 1.33 16.66
C VAL A 44 -0.98 1.61 16.84
N PHE A 45 -1.43 1.75 18.08
CA PHE A 45 -2.81 2.10 18.41
C PHE A 45 -3.04 3.60 18.23
N ALA A 46 -3.09 4.04 16.97
CA ALA A 46 -3.35 5.43 16.60
C ALA A 46 -4.62 5.53 15.76
N THR A 47 -5.49 6.48 16.13
CA THR A 47 -6.67 6.85 15.35
C THR A 47 -6.53 8.29 14.87
N GLY A 48 -7.19 8.62 13.75
CA GLY A 48 -7.19 9.97 13.19
C GLY A 48 -6.23 10.17 12.02
N ARG A 49 -6.02 11.43 11.65
CA ARG A 49 -5.39 11.84 10.37
C ARG A 49 -3.92 11.42 10.21
N GLN A 50 -3.24 11.06 11.29
CA GLN A 50 -1.82 10.69 11.30
C GLN A 50 -1.61 9.19 11.54
N ALA A 51 -2.67 8.37 11.55
CA ALA A 51 -2.58 6.96 11.93
C ALA A 51 -1.54 6.18 11.11
N PHE A 52 -1.33 6.54 9.83
CA PHE A 52 -0.33 5.91 8.96
C PHE A 52 1.07 6.53 9.05
N SER A 53 1.24 7.64 9.77
CA SER A 53 2.52 8.37 9.84
C SER A 53 3.47 7.87 10.94
N PHE A 54 3.05 6.91 11.75
CA PHE A 54 3.87 6.32 12.80
C PHE A 54 4.74 5.19 12.24
N GLY A 55 5.98 5.09 12.74
CA GLY A 55 6.80 3.90 12.55
C GLY A 55 6.23 2.73 13.35
N LEU A 56 6.63 1.50 13.03
CA LEU A 56 6.19 0.32 13.77
C LEU A 56 6.54 0.44 15.27
N ALA A 57 5.65 -0.04 16.15
CA ALA A 57 5.82 0.13 17.60
C ALA A 57 7.04 -0.59 18.19
N ASN A 58 7.58 -1.58 17.48
CA ASN A 58 8.70 -2.41 17.91
C ASN A 58 10.05 -2.04 17.26
N LEU A 59 10.17 -0.87 16.63
CA LEU A 59 11.43 -0.40 16.08
C LEU A 59 12.42 -0.05 17.21
N THR A 60 13.67 -0.51 17.05
CA THR A 60 14.81 -0.07 17.87
C THR A 60 15.09 1.44 17.66
N ASP A 61 15.83 2.08 18.56
CA ASP A 61 16.18 3.51 18.42
C ASP A 61 16.89 3.84 17.10
N ALA A 62 17.77 2.94 16.65
CA ALA A 62 18.46 3.08 15.37
C ALA A 62 17.49 2.97 14.18
N GLU A 63 16.47 2.12 14.28
CA GLU A 63 15.42 1.98 13.26
C GLU A 63 14.46 3.16 13.25
N GLN A 64 14.06 3.66 14.42
CA GLN A 64 13.25 4.88 14.51
C GLN A 64 13.97 6.08 13.88
N THR A 65 15.28 6.19 14.11
CA THR A 65 16.12 7.21 13.47
C THR A 65 16.07 7.09 11.94
N ARG A 66 16.25 5.87 11.40
CA ARG A 66 16.15 5.63 9.95
C ARG A 66 14.75 5.93 9.41
N PHE A 67 13.71 5.55 10.14
CA PHE A 67 12.32 5.84 9.77
C PHE A 67 12.08 7.35 9.65
N VAL A 68 12.47 8.14 10.65
CA VAL A 68 12.27 9.60 10.63
C VAL A 68 13.07 10.26 9.51
N ILE A 69 14.31 9.82 9.26
CA ILE A 69 15.11 10.29 8.12
C ILE A 69 14.39 9.97 6.80
N GLY A 70 13.96 8.72 6.61
CA GLY A 70 13.22 8.31 5.42
C GLY A 70 11.91 9.09 5.22
N ASN A 71 11.16 9.31 6.29
CA ASN A 71 9.92 10.09 6.26
C ASN A 71 10.19 11.56 5.87
N SER A 72 11.30 12.14 6.35
CA SER A 72 11.72 13.48 5.89
C SER A 72 12.03 13.50 4.38
N PHE A 73 12.57 12.43 3.80
CA PHE A 73 12.76 12.34 2.35
C PHE A 73 11.42 12.19 1.62
N PHE A 74 10.54 11.34 2.14
CA PHE A 74 9.20 11.06 1.59
C PHE A 74 8.33 12.32 1.46
N LYS A 75 8.44 13.22 2.44
CA LYS A 75 7.63 14.45 2.55
C LYS A 75 8.19 15.66 1.81
N ARG A 76 9.48 15.65 1.46
CA ARG A 76 10.13 16.81 0.84
C ARG A 76 9.91 16.82 -0.67
N ASN A 77 9.65 18.01 -1.21
CA ASN A 77 9.54 18.21 -2.64
C ASN A 77 10.92 18.15 -3.32
N TRP A 78 10.98 17.45 -4.44
CA TRP A 78 12.03 17.57 -5.44
C TRP A 78 11.92 18.93 -6.13
N VAL A 79 13.06 19.49 -6.53
CA VAL A 79 13.15 20.77 -7.22
C VAL A 79 13.82 20.59 -8.58
N GLU A 80 13.51 21.51 -9.50
CA GLU A 80 14.11 21.55 -10.83
C GLU A 80 15.63 21.68 -10.72
N SER A 81 16.38 20.93 -11.55
CA SER A 81 17.84 21.04 -11.63
C SER A 81 18.25 22.03 -12.74
N PRO A 82 19.30 22.82 -12.56
CA PRO A 82 20.15 22.91 -11.37
C PRO A 82 19.53 23.76 -10.25
N ALA A 83 19.63 23.29 -9.01
CA ALA A 83 19.26 24.04 -7.82
C ALA A 83 20.44 24.18 -6.85
N SER A 84 20.38 25.15 -5.94
CA SER A 84 21.38 25.31 -4.87
C SER A 84 21.42 24.12 -3.90
N THR A 85 20.39 23.27 -3.88
CA THR A 85 20.30 22.07 -3.05
C THR A 85 20.50 20.80 -3.88
N THR A 86 21.70 20.23 -3.86
CA THR A 86 22.05 19.00 -4.61
C THR A 86 21.43 17.73 -4.05
N ALA A 87 20.97 17.76 -2.80
CA ALA A 87 20.35 16.58 -2.21
C ALA A 87 18.98 16.27 -2.84
N ARG A 88 18.30 17.27 -3.42
CA ARG A 88 16.86 17.24 -3.80
C ARG A 88 16.60 17.83 -5.19
N ASP A 89 17.64 18.14 -5.96
CA ASP A 89 17.45 18.50 -7.36
C ASP A 89 17.27 17.24 -8.23
N GLY A 90 16.89 17.44 -9.48
CA GLY A 90 16.63 16.35 -10.42
C GLY A 90 15.16 16.08 -10.69
N LEU A 91 14.26 17.00 -10.32
CA LEU A 91 12.89 16.96 -10.83
C LEU A 91 12.94 17.14 -12.36
N GLY A 92 12.49 16.12 -13.09
CA GLY A 92 12.38 16.16 -14.54
C GLY A 92 11.34 17.18 -15.04
N PRO A 93 11.31 17.44 -16.37
CA PRO A 93 10.46 18.47 -16.94
C PRO A 93 8.96 18.20 -16.78
N HIS A 94 8.57 16.93 -16.79
CA HIS A 94 7.20 16.45 -16.63
C HIS A 94 7.10 15.52 -15.41
N PHE A 95 6.02 15.63 -14.65
CA PHE A 95 5.78 14.84 -13.45
C PHE A 95 4.28 14.79 -13.10
N ILE A 96 3.92 13.97 -12.09
CA ILE A 96 2.59 13.96 -11.46
C ILE A 96 2.62 14.69 -10.12
N ALA A 97 3.60 14.35 -9.28
CA ALA A 97 3.80 14.94 -7.97
C ALA A 97 5.29 15.19 -7.71
N ARG A 98 5.59 16.18 -6.87
CA ARG A 98 6.96 16.55 -6.52
C ARG A 98 7.50 15.82 -5.30
N SER A 99 6.71 14.97 -4.64
CA SER A 99 7.13 14.19 -3.48
C SER A 99 6.26 12.95 -3.36
N CYS A 100 6.75 11.94 -2.64
CA CYS A 100 5.98 10.73 -2.35
C CYS A 100 4.71 11.09 -1.58
N ALA A 101 4.83 11.98 -0.58
CA ALA A 101 3.70 12.48 0.21
C ALA A 101 2.69 13.30 -0.61
N GLY A 102 3.08 13.84 -1.77
CA GLY A 102 2.16 14.52 -2.68
C GLY A 102 1.04 13.61 -3.19
N CYS A 103 1.33 12.32 -3.36
CA CYS A 103 0.32 11.30 -3.65
C CYS A 103 -0.12 10.56 -2.37
N HIS A 104 0.80 10.32 -1.44
CA HIS A 104 0.61 9.56 -0.21
C HIS A 104 0.51 10.46 1.03
N GLY A 105 -0.54 11.28 1.08
CA GLY A 105 -0.74 12.24 2.17
C GLY A 105 -0.73 11.57 3.55
N MET A 106 0.06 12.13 4.47
CA MET A 106 0.28 11.58 5.82
C MET A 106 0.68 10.09 5.84
N ASP A 107 1.49 9.69 4.84
CA ASP A 107 2.04 8.33 4.71
C ASP A 107 0.96 7.26 4.42
N GLY A 108 -0.24 7.71 4.05
CA GLY A 108 -1.40 6.86 3.75
C GLY A 108 -1.61 6.60 2.25
N ARG A 109 -2.75 5.96 1.93
CA ARG A 109 -3.21 5.79 0.56
C ARG A 109 -3.62 7.13 -0.04
N GLY A 110 -3.25 7.38 -1.29
CA GLY A 110 -3.70 8.56 -2.02
C GLY A 110 -5.21 8.62 -2.18
N ALA A 111 -5.77 9.80 -1.90
CA ALA A 111 -7.20 10.04 -2.01
C ALA A 111 -7.62 10.08 -3.49
N PRO A 112 -8.71 9.39 -3.90
CA PRO A 112 -9.27 9.55 -5.23
C PRO A 112 -9.51 11.04 -5.54
N PRO A 113 -9.25 11.51 -6.77
CA PRO A 113 -9.50 12.91 -7.12
C PRO A 113 -10.97 13.27 -6.90
N ASP A 114 -11.23 14.48 -6.39
CA ASP A 114 -12.56 15.05 -6.44
C ASP A 114 -12.89 15.40 -7.90
N TRP A 115 -13.64 14.52 -8.56
CA TRP A 115 -13.93 14.63 -9.99
C TRP A 115 -14.54 15.99 -10.36
N LYS A 116 -15.28 16.65 -9.47
CA LYS A 116 -15.86 17.97 -9.74
C LYS A 116 -14.80 19.06 -9.88
N ARG A 117 -13.67 18.91 -9.18
CA ARG A 117 -12.53 19.83 -9.24
C ARG A 117 -11.63 19.58 -10.45
N THR A 118 -11.78 18.44 -11.11
CA THR A 118 -11.05 18.13 -12.36
C THR A 118 -11.66 18.78 -13.61
N ILE A 119 -12.76 19.53 -13.46
CA ILE A 119 -13.49 20.18 -14.55
C ILE A 119 -13.62 21.67 -14.24
N GLY A 120 -13.34 22.53 -15.22
CA GLY A 120 -13.54 23.96 -15.09
C GLY A 120 -12.41 24.76 -15.74
N PRO A 121 -12.39 26.09 -15.58
CA PRO A 121 -11.35 26.95 -16.13
C PRO A 121 -9.99 26.77 -15.42
N GLU A 122 -10.00 26.33 -14.16
CA GLU A 122 -8.81 26.06 -13.36
C GLU A 122 -8.95 24.67 -12.71
N PRO A 123 -8.79 23.59 -13.49
CA PRO A 123 -8.98 22.24 -12.99
C PRO A 123 -7.81 21.82 -12.09
N ASP A 124 -8.11 21.12 -11.00
CA ASP A 124 -7.12 20.46 -10.17
C ASP A 124 -6.47 19.29 -10.93
N ASN A 125 -5.16 19.12 -10.76
CA ASN A 125 -4.45 17.95 -11.26
C ASN A 125 -4.78 16.68 -10.45
N THR A 126 -4.90 15.56 -11.15
CA THR A 126 -5.05 14.23 -10.56
C THR A 126 -3.69 13.69 -10.11
N VAL A 127 -3.43 13.64 -8.80
CA VAL A 127 -2.11 13.18 -8.28
C VAL A 127 -2.11 11.72 -7.80
N ALA A 128 -3.20 11.24 -7.23
CA ALA A 128 -3.31 9.86 -6.70
C ALA A 128 -4.02 8.89 -7.67
N LEU A 129 -4.38 9.38 -8.86
CA LEU A 129 -4.88 8.58 -9.98
C LEU A 129 -3.94 8.79 -11.16
N LEU A 130 -3.36 7.70 -11.65
CA LEU A 130 -2.45 7.69 -12.78
C LEU A 130 -3.18 7.19 -14.03
N ILE A 131 -2.89 7.80 -15.18
CA ILE A 131 -3.35 7.34 -16.49
C ILE A 131 -2.16 6.71 -17.20
N ARG A 132 -2.21 5.38 -17.37
CA ARG A 132 -1.20 4.62 -18.10
C ARG A 132 -1.57 4.58 -19.58
N LEU A 133 -0.60 4.86 -20.44
CA LEU A 133 -0.77 4.90 -21.89
C LEU A 133 -0.16 3.65 -22.50
N SER A 134 -0.88 3.03 -23.42
CA SER A 134 -0.38 1.91 -24.20
C SER A 134 -0.96 1.96 -25.60
N VAL A 135 -0.12 1.76 -26.61
CA VAL A 135 -0.56 1.55 -27.99
C VAL A 135 -0.79 0.07 -28.27
N ALA A 136 -1.43 -0.23 -29.40
CA ALA A 136 -1.66 -1.62 -29.81
C ALA A 136 -0.34 -2.36 -30.11
N GLY A 137 -0.30 -3.64 -29.75
CA GLY A 137 0.82 -4.56 -29.98
C GLY A 137 1.13 -5.41 -28.76
N THR A 138 2.25 -6.13 -28.82
CA THR A 138 2.74 -6.92 -27.69
C THR A 138 3.31 -5.98 -26.62
N PRO A 139 2.77 -6.00 -25.38
CA PRO A 139 3.32 -5.21 -24.29
C PRO A 139 4.69 -5.75 -23.87
N ASP A 140 5.50 -4.87 -23.30
CA ASP A 140 6.70 -5.30 -22.58
C ASP A 140 6.32 -6.17 -21.37
N ALA A 141 7.08 -7.25 -21.15
CA ALA A 141 6.77 -8.24 -20.12
C ALA A 141 6.88 -7.68 -18.69
N HIS A 142 7.69 -6.65 -18.48
CA HIS A 142 7.90 -6.03 -17.18
C HIS A 142 7.02 -4.80 -16.96
N ALA A 143 6.85 -3.95 -17.98
CA ALA A 143 6.04 -2.75 -17.89
C ALA A 143 4.54 -3.01 -18.06
N GLY A 144 4.16 -4.15 -18.66
CA GLY A 144 2.76 -4.54 -18.90
C GLY A 144 2.04 -3.68 -19.94
N VAL A 145 2.78 -2.82 -20.65
CA VAL A 145 2.29 -1.87 -21.65
C VAL A 145 3.26 -1.83 -22.82
N LYS A 146 2.76 -1.39 -23.97
CA LYS A 146 3.61 -0.95 -25.09
C LYS A 146 3.59 0.58 -25.08
N PRO A 147 4.68 1.25 -24.63
CA PRO A 147 4.70 2.70 -24.47
C PRO A 147 4.27 3.43 -25.75
N GLU A 148 3.54 4.52 -25.57
CA GLU A 148 3.24 5.46 -26.63
C GLU A 148 4.54 6.18 -27.05
N PRO A 149 4.83 6.33 -28.36
CA PRO A 149 6.12 6.87 -28.84
C PRO A 149 6.52 8.27 -28.36
N VAL A 150 5.56 9.12 -28.00
CA VAL A 150 5.75 10.51 -27.59
C VAL A 150 5.62 10.67 -26.07
N TYR A 151 4.56 10.10 -25.48
CA TYR A 151 4.22 10.26 -24.06
C TYR A 151 4.78 9.13 -23.17
N GLY A 152 5.35 8.09 -23.75
CA GLY A 152 5.78 6.92 -23.01
C GLY A 152 4.59 6.14 -22.45
N ASP A 153 4.71 5.66 -21.22
CA ASP A 153 3.73 4.76 -20.61
C ASP A 153 2.81 5.41 -19.57
N GLN A 154 2.99 6.70 -19.30
CA GLN A 154 2.25 7.45 -18.29
C GLN A 154 2.04 8.89 -18.75
N PHE A 155 0.79 9.34 -18.64
CA PHE A 155 0.43 10.72 -18.89
C PHE A 155 0.82 11.63 -17.71
N ASN A 156 1.66 12.64 -17.94
CA ASN A 156 2.17 13.57 -16.92
C ASN A 156 1.43 14.92 -16.98
N ASN A 157 0.54 15.13 -16.00
CA ASN A 157 -0.33 16.30 -15.92
C ASN A 157 0.28 17.54 -15.27
N ALA A 158 1.55 17.50 -14.88
CA ALA A 158 2.28 18.64 -14.36
C ALA A 158 3.67 18.78 -15.00
N ALA A 159 4.19 20.00 -14.97
CA ALA A 159 5.50 20.32 -15.52
C ALA A 159 6.21 21.42 -14.72
N ILE A 160 7.50 21.58 -14.99
CA ILE A 160 8.33 22.68 -14.46
C ILE A 160 7.97 24.01 -15.15
N GLN A 161 8.54 25.12 -14.66
CA GLN A 161 8.28 26.44 -15.25
C GLN A 161 8.79 26.50 -16.70
N GLY A 162 7.97 27.07 -17.60
CA GLY A 162 8.33 27.21 -19.01
C GLY A 162 8.12 25.95 -19.86
N VAL A 163 7.76 24.82 -19.23
CA VAL A 163 7.37 23.58 -19.93
C VAL A 163 5.86 23.42 -19.83
N LYS A 164 5.22 23.06 -20.96
CA LYS A 164 3.79 22.73 -20.95
C LYS A 164 3.59 21.32 -20.38
N PRO A 165 2.63 21.11 -19.45
CA PRO A 165 2.23 19.76 -19.08
C PRO A 165 1.67 19.02 -20.31
N GLU A 166 1.63 17.69 -20.25
CA GLU A 166 1.05 16.90 -21.35
C GLU A 166 -0.46 17.14 -21.48
N GLY A 167 -1.09 17.64 -20.41
CA GLY A 167 -2.46 18.15 -20.38
C GLY A 167 -3.13 17.89 -19.03
N HIS A 168 -4.46 17.90 -19.02
CA HIS A 168 -5.30 17.68 -17.86
C HIS A 168 -6.16 16.41 -17.99
N VAL A 169 -6.42 15.76 -16.84
CA VAL A 169 -7.33 14.62 -16.75
C VAL A 169 -8.67 15.10 -16.22
N GLU A 170 -9.66 15.21 -17.10
CA GLU A 170 -11.05 15.48 -16.73
C GLU A 170 -11.74 14.18 -16.35
N ILE A 171 -12.40 14.17 -15.19
CA ILE A 171 -13.19 13.04 -14.71
C ILE A 171 -14.65 13.49 -14.62
N ARG A 172 -15.53 12.87 -15.40
CA ARG A 172 -16.98 12.99 -15.23
C ARG A 172 -17.53 11.73 -14.59
N SER A 173 -18.59 11.86 -13.79
CA SER A 173 -19.27 10.72 -13.18
C SER A 173 -20.68 10.58 -13.73
N GLU A 174 -21.02 9.38 -14.18
CA GLU A 174 -22.38 8.96 -14.52
C GLU A 174 -22.94 8.09 -13.38
N PRO A 175 -24.11 8.43 -12.79
CA PRO A 175 -24.73 7.60 -11.77
C PRO A 175 -25.34 6.34 -12.40
N LEU A 176 -24.98 5.17 -11.87
CA LEU A 176 -25.59 3.89 -12.21
C LEU A 176 -26.38 3.38 -11.02
N HIS A 177 -27.70 3.33 -11.16
CA HIS A 177 -28.59 2.88 -10.10
C HIS A 177 -28.77 1.36 -10.16
N GLY A 178 -28.82 0.74 -8.99
CA GLY A 178 -29.07 -0.69 -8.87
C GLY A 178 -29.72 -1.06 -7.54
N ARG A 179 -29.94 -2.36 -7.37
CA ARG A 179 -30.47 -2.94 -6.14
C ARG A 179 -29.64 -4.18 -5.78
N PHE A 180 -29.41 -4.34 -4.49
CA PHE A 180 -28.92 -5.60 -3.94
C PHE A 180 -30.03 -6.68 -4.01
N ALA A 181 -29.67 -7.94 -3.76
CA ALA A 181 -30.60 -9.06 -3.82
C ALA A 181 -31.77 -8.95 -2.81
N ASP A 182 -31.56 -8.22 -1.71
CA ASP A 182 -32.57 -7.91 -0.68
C ASP A 182 -33.50 -6.73 -1.08
N GLY A 183 -33.27 -6.12 -2.25
CA GLY A 183 -34.02 -4.97 -2.75
C GLY A 183 -33.47 -3.59 -2.33
N THR A 184 -32.46 -3.54 -1.45
CA THR A 184 -31.81 -2.30 -0.99
C THR A 184 -31.18 -1.55 -2.18
N ARG A 185 -31.45 -0.26 -2.31
CA ARG A 185 -30.95 0.58 -3.41
C ARG A 185 -29.48 0.95 -3.21
N TYR A 186 -28.72 0.96 -4.30
CA TYR A 186 -27.39 1.55 -4.34
C TYR A 186 -27.23 2.44 -5.58
N THR A 187 -26.23 3.31 -5.55
CA THR A 187 -25.76 4.07 -6.71
C THR A 187 -24.27 3.86 -6.86
N LEU A 188 -23.84 3.44 -8.04
CA LEU A 188 -22.43 3.41 -8.42
C LEU A 188 -22.11 4.68 -9.21
N HIS A 189 -20.84 5.10 -9.14
CA HIS A 189 -20.33 6.22 -9.91
C HIS A 189 -19.44 5.65 -11.01
N LYS A 190 -19.92 5.67 -12.26
CA LYS A 190 -19.15 5.25 -13.42
C LYS A 190 -18.30 6.43 -13.89
N PRO A 191 -16.96 6.35 -13.82
CA PRO A 191 -16.11 7.44 -14.28
C PRO A 191 -15.99 7.44 -15.80
N ILE A 192 -15.95 8.63 -16.39
CA ILE A 192 -15.68 8.90 -17.79
C ILE A 192 -14.48 9.83 -17.82
N TYR A 193 -13.36 9.33 -18.35
CA TYR A 193 -12.10 10.06 -18.41
C TYR A 193 -11.94 10.76 -19.76
N ARG A 194 -11.47 12.00 -19.74
CA ARG A 194 -11.05 12.76 -20.94
C ARG A 194 -9.70 13.40 -20.68
N LEU A 195 -8.83 13.36 -21.68
CA LEU A 195 -7.57 14.11 -21.68
C LEU A 195 -7.78 15.40 -22.48
N SER A 196 -7.42 16.54 -21.91
CA SER A 196 -7.48 17.87 -22.53
C SER A 196 -6.14 18.59 -22.42
N LEU A 197 -5.92 19.62 -23.24
CA LEU A 197 -4.71 20.45 -23.23
C LEU A 197 -4.88 21.67 -22.35
#